data_AF-A0A091N8I7-F1
#
_entry.id   AF-A0A091N8I7-F1
#
_cell.length_a   1.000
_cell.length_b   1.000
_cell.length_c   1.000
_cell.angle_alpha   90.00
_cell.angle_beta   90.00
_cell.angle_gamma   90.00
#
_symmetry.space_group_name_H-M   'P 1'
#
loop_
_entity.id
_entity.type
_entity.pdbx_description
1 polymer ?
#
loop_
_entity_poly.entity_id
_entity_poly.type
_entity_poly.pdbx_seq_one_letter_code
_entity_poly.pdbx_strand_id
1 'polypeptide(L)'
;FRSGKYVYKPIMNQTCCPQYTIRCQALHFQTSKSHKKVLKKMLKFISKGDVPKTANEEEPMDSHVDDVVACDFAYRSESHVNQSELTPLSVDHTERVENEDKDRGEREEEVNVQKVVSGSLQICARRDTPVTAEPSCSAKIVHAPPKPGKGADLSKPPCRKAKDIRKERKLQKLLQNQMCTLEGSQLHRGDQVSLLQNSKSKPNQPKTIEDFVFVSLPVDARHKLEVRLVPVSFEDPQFKSSFNQSATLFAKYQMAIHKDTPSDCGENEFTRFLCDSPLEVENAPNGPECGYGSFHQQYWLDGKIIAVGVIDILPYCVSSVYLYYDPDYSFLSLGVYSALR
;
A
#
# COMPACT_ATOMS: atom_id res chain seq x y z
N PHE A 1 -8.07 -2.81 14.63
CA PHE A 1 -6.63 -2.86 14.30
C PHE A 1 -5.89 -3.53 15.45
N ARG A 2 -4.83 -4.30 15.19
CA ARG A 2 -3.99 -4.88 16.26
C ARG A 2 -2.54 -4.44 16.14
N SER A 3 -1.83 -4.45 17.26
CA SER A 3 -0.38 -4.30 17.35
C SER A 3 0.13 -5.32 18.36
N GLY A 4 0.90 -6.32 17.89
CA GLY A 4 1.22 -7.49 18.71
C GLY A 4 -0.04 -8.16 19.26
N LYS A 5 -0.08 -8.35 20.59
CA LYS A 5 -1.24 -8.88 21.34
C LYS A 5 -2.36 -7.88 21.61
N TYR A 6 -2.18 -6.60 21.32
CA TYR A 6 -3.18 -5.58 21.63
C TYR A 6 -4.18 -5.40 20.49
N VAL A 7 -5.49 -5.40 20.81
CA VAL A 7 -6.56 -5.09 19.86
C VAL A 7 -7.19 -3.74 20.23
N TYR A 8 -7.20 -2.82 19.28
CA TYR A 8 -7.80 -1.50 19.44
C TYR A 8 -9.24 -1.51 18.96
N LYS A 9 -10.17 -1.16 19.86
CA LYS A 9 -11.60 -0.95 19.57
C LYS A 9 -11.92 0.53 19.78
N PRO A 10 -12.17 1.31 18.71
CA PRO A 10 -12.51 2.72 18.86
C PRO A 10 -13.91 2.91 19.47
N ILE A 11 -14.05 3.95 20.29
CA ILE A 11 -15.32 4.37 20.90
C ILE A 11 -15.88 5.54 20.08
N MET A 12 -16.59 5.19 19.00
CA MET A 12 -16.97 6.12 17.93
C MET A 12 -17.85 7.29 18.39
N ASN A 13 -18.64 7.09 19.45
CA ASN A 13 -19.52 8.11 20.03
C ASN A 13 -18.79 9.09 20.97
N GLN A 14 -17.54 8.81 21.36
CA GLN A 14 -16.73 9.70 22.19
C GLN A 14 -15.65 10.43 21.37
N THR A 15 -15.17 9.82 20.28
CA THR A 15 -14.15 10.43 19.41
C THR A 15 -14.76 11.47 18.48
N CYS A 16 -14.16 12.66 18.43
CA CYS A 16 -14.62 13.75 17.54
C CYS A 16 -14.55 13.40 16.04
N CYS A 17 -13.74 12.42 15.65
CA CYS A 17 -13.66 11.91 14.28
C CYS A 17 -13.88 10.40 14.27
N PRO A 18 -14.89 9.89 13.53
CA PRO A 18 -15.12 8.46 13.39
C PRO A 18 -13.94 7.79 12.67
N GLN A 19 -13.40 6.72 13.25
CA GLN A 19 -12.40 5.88 12.60
C GLN A 19 -13.06 4.92 11.62
N TYR A 20 -12.88 5.15 10.33
CA TYR A 20 -13.31 4.23 9.28
C TYR A 20 -12.20 3.24 8.95
N THR A 21 -12.55 1.96 8.85
CA THR A 21 -11.62 0.93 8.39
C THR A 21 -11.48 1.00 6.87
N ILE A 22 -10.25 1.10 6.38
CA ILE A 22 -9.98 0.96 4.94
C ILE A 22 -10.19 -0.51 4.60
N ARG A 23 -11.16 -0.78 3.72
CA ARG A 23 -11.52 -2.14 3.30
C ARG A 23 -11.43 -2.26 1.78
N CYS A 24 -10.73 -3.28 1.30
CA CYS A 24 -10.76 -3.68 -0.09
C CYS A 24 -11.79 -4.80 -0.27
N GLN A 25 -12.72 -4.64 -1.21
CA GLN A 25 -13.57 -5.75 -1.65
C GLN A 25 -12.79 -6.63 -2.63
N ALA A 26 -12.02 -7.59 -2.11
CA ALA A 26 -11.10 -8.40 -2.90
C ALA A 26 -11.75 -9.06 -4.13
N LEU A 27 -12.98 -9.57 -3.99
CA LEU A 27 -13.73 -10.23 -5.08
C LEU A 27 -14.15 -9.29 -6.21
N HIS A 28 -14.23 -7.98 -5.94
CA HIS A 28 -14.58 -6.95 -6.93
C HIS A 28 -13.38 -6.09 -7.33
N PHE A 29 -12.18 -6.43 -6.87
CA PHE A 29 -10.99 -5.64 -7.12
C PHE A 29 -10.59 -5.68 -8.60
N GLN A 30 -10.30 -4.51 -9.17
CA GLN A 30 -9.84 -4.38 -10.54
C GLN A 30 -8.42 -3.81 -10.60
N THR A 31 -7.53 -4.51 -11.31
CA THR A 31 -6.13 -4.09 -11.42
C THR A 31 -5.97 -2.84 -12.28
N SER A 32 -5.42 -1.78 -11.67
CA SER A 32 -5.06 -0.53 -12.34
C SER A 32 -3.83 -0.69 -13.25
N LYS A 33 -3.51 0.36 -14.01
CA LYS A 33 -2.29 0.41 -14.83
C LYS A 33 -1.03 0.38 -13.97
N SER A 34 -1.03 1.02 -12.80
CA SER A 34 0.09 1.02 -11.86
C SER A 34 0.30 -0.36 -11.24
N HIS A 35 -0.78 -1.05 -10.83
CA HIS A 35 -0.71 -2.44 -10.33
C HIS A 35 -0.11 -3.38 -11.39
N LYS A 36 -0.57 -3.28 -12.64
CA LYS A 36 -0.02 -4.05 -13.77
C LYS A 36 1.46 -3.73 -14.04
N LYS A 37 1.91 -2.49 -13.79
CA LYS A 37 3.32 -2.08 -13.93
C LYS A 37 4.19 -2.79 -12.89
N VAL A 38 3.74 -2.85 -11.64
CA VAL A 38 4.43 -3.56 -10.54
C VAL A 38 4.55 -5.06 -10.85
N LEU A 39 3.45 -5.72 -11.20
CA LEU A 39 3.46 -7.15 -11.54
C LEU A 39 4.39 -7.47 -12.71
N LYS A 40 4.38 -6.65 -13.77
CA LYS A 40 5.31 -6.80 -14.91
C LYS A 40 6.76 -6.54 -14.52
N LYS A 41 7.01 -5.60 -13.61
CA LYS A 41 8.36 -5.29 -13.10
C LYS A 41 8.92 -6.49 -12.35
N MET A 42 8.13 -7.09 -11.47
CA MET A 42 8.50 -8.31 -10.76
C MET A 42 8.77 -9.47 -11.72
N LEU A 43 7.86 -9.73 -12.66
CA LEU A 43 8.04 -10.80 -13.66
C LEU A 43 9.31 -10.60 -14.50
N LYS A 44 9.54 -9.37 -14.96
CA LYS A 44 10.73 -9.03 -15.76
C LYS A 44 12.02 -9.23 -14.96
N PHE A 45 12.03 -8.81 -13.69
CA PHE A 45 13.16 -9.03 -12.79
C PHE A 45 13.40 -10.53 -12.60
N ILE A 46 12.38 -11.32 -12.27
CA ILE A 46 12.54 -12.77 -12.05
C ILE A 46 13.05 -13.48 -13.32
N SER A 47 12.47 -13.19 -14.48
CA SER A 47 12.85 -13.87 -15.71
C SER A 47 14.22 -13.43 -16.25
N LYS A 48 14.54 -12.13 -16.22
CA LYS A 48 15.72 -11.56 -16.91
C LYS A 48 16.82 -11.03 -16.01
N GLY A 49 16.56 -10.88 -14.70
CA GLY A 49 17.47 -10.21 -13.76
C GLY A 49 17.56 -8.70 -13.97
N ASP A 50 16.60 -8.10 -14.69
CA ASP A 50 16.65 -6.68 -15.04
C ASP A 50 16.36 -5.80 -13.81
N VAL A 51 17.40 -5.12 -13.32
CA VAL A 51 17.27 -4.04 -12.33
C VAL A 51 17.11 -2.71 -13.07
N PRO A 52 16.15 -1.84 -12.69
CA PRO A 52 16.01 -0.52 -13.31
C PRO A 52 17.31 0.28 -13.16
N LYS A 53 17.92 0.69 -14.28
CA LYS A 53 19.05 1.62 -14.28
C LYS A 53 18.56 3.04 -14.03
N THR A 54 18.26 3.36 -12.78
CA THR A 54 18.23 4.72 -12.21
C THR A 54 18.04 4.60 -10.69
N ALA A 55 19.16 4.62 -9.97
CA ALA A 55 19.19 5.06 -8.59
C ALA A 55 19.21 6.60 -8.64
N ASN A 56 18.12 7.27 -8.21
CA ASN A 56 18.13 8.63 -7.63
C ASN A 56 16.75 9.30 -7.53
N GLU A 57 15.65 8.66 -7.90
CA GLU A 57 14.33 9.15 -7.48
C GLU A 57 13.61 8.02 -6.76
N GLU A 58 13.79 8.00 -5.43
CA GLU A 58 12.81 7.43 -4.51
C GLU A 58 11.50 8.15 -4.81
N GLU A 59 10.64 7.57 -5.65
CA GLU A 59 9.26 8.07 -5.73
C GLU A 59 8.63 7.72 -4.37
N PRO A 60 8.32 8.74 -3.53
CA PRO A 60 7.58 8.52 -2.31
C PRO A 60 6.21 7.97 -2.70
N MET A 61 5.60 7.18 -1.80
CA MET A 61 4.26 6.61 -1.93
C MET A 61 3.33 7.51 -2.76
N ASP A 62 3.15 7.10 -4.01
CA ASP A 62 2.42 7.85 -4.99
C ASP A 62 0.92 7.75 -4.68
N SER A 63 0.42 8.72 -3.92
CA SER A 63 -1.00 8.99 -3.75
C SER A 63 -1.52 9.78 -4.96
N HIS A 64 -1.38 9.25 -6.17
CA HIS A 64 -2.11 9.77 -7.33
C HIS A 64 -3.59 9.41 -7.20
N VAL A 65 -4.31 10.30 -6.53
CA VAL A 65 -5.73 10.56 -6.79
C VAL A 65 -5.82 11.24 -8.16
N ASP A 66 -5.84 10.45 -9.23
CA ASP A 66 -6.17 11.00 -10.55
C ASP A 66 -7.32 10.24 -11.22
N ASP A 67 -8.33 11.06 -11.49
CA ASP A 67 -9.50 10.89 -12.32
C ASP A 67 -10.57 9.91 -11.79
N VAL A 68 -11.37 10.45 -10.87
CA VAL A 68 -12.76 10.05 -10.68
C VAL A 68 -13.43 10.07 -12.05
N VAL A 69 -13.50 8.91 -12.70
CA VAL A 69 -14.57 8.64 -13.65
C VAL A 69 -15.84 8.80 -12.82
N ALA A 70 -16.61 9.85 -13.11
CA ALA A 70 -17.91 10.08 -12.52
C ALA A 70 -18.77 8.83 -12.70
N CYS A 71 -18.75 7.95 -11.70
CA CYS A 71 -19.80 6.98 -11.49
C CYS A 71 -20.97 7.82 -10.97
N ASP A 72 -21.84 8.19 -11.90
CA ASP A 72 -23.14 8.78 -11.64
C ASP A 72 -23.98 7.73 -10.88
N PHE A 73 -23.69 7.56 -9.59
CA PHE A 73 -24.54 6.80 -8.68
C PHE A 73 -25.53 7.79 -8.10
N ALA A 74 -26.65 7.96 -8.79
CA ALA A 74 -27.79 8.70 -8.30
C ALA A 74 -28.12 8.20 -6.88
N TYR A 75 -27.91 9.07 -5.90
CA TYR A 75 -28.41 8.89 -4.54
C TYR A 75 -29.93 8.87 -4.60
N ARG A 76 -30.52 7.68 -4.72
CA ARG A 76 -31.94 7.49 -4.43
C ARG A 76 -32.08 7.44 -2.91
N SER A 77 -32.39 8.58 -2.34
CA SER A 77 -32.99 8.67 -1.02
C SER A 77 -34.38 8.07 -1.08
N GLU A 78 -34.50 6.76 -0.93
CA GLU A 78 -35.77 6.12 -0.58
C GLU A 78 -35.55 5.24 0.64
N SER A 79 -35.91 5.82 1.77
CA SER A 79 -36.15 5.19 3.05
C SER A 79 -37.16 4.04 2.90
N HIS A 80 -36.69 2.79 2.92
CA HIS A 80 -37.42 1.62 3.45
C HIS A 80 -36.40 0.51 3.72
N VAL A 81 -35.83 0.49 4.94
CA VAL A 81 -35.13 -0.70 5.45
C VAL A 81 -36.16 -1.50 6.25
N ASN A 82 -36.51 -2.68 5.73
CA ASN A 82 -37.32 -3.66 6.44
C ASN A 82 -36.52 -4.20 7.64
N GLN A 83 -37.20 -4.26 8.78
CA GLN A 83 -36.64 -4.46 10.11
C GLN A 83 -36.49 -5.95 10.46
N SER A 84 -35.84 -6.73 9.60
CA SER A 84 -35.67 -8.18 9.80
C SER A 84 -34.35 -8.69 9.26
N GLU A 85 -33.22 -8.19 9.78
CA GLU A 85 -31.91 -8.86 9.66
C GLU A 85 -30.86 -8.33 10.66
N LEU A 86 -31.31 -7.77 11.79
CA LEU A 86 -30.46 -7.47 12.94
C LEU A 86 -30.88 -8.37 14.09
N THR A 87 -30.28 -9.55 14.19
CA THR A 87 -30.34 -10.37 15.41
C THR A 87 -29.12 -10.07 16.28
N PRO A 88 -29.29 -9.47 17.46
CA PRO A 88 -28.23 -9.34 18.45
C PRO A 88 -27.92 -10.71 19.08
N LEU A 89 -26.65 -10.96 19.37
CA LEU A 89 -26.20 -12.09 20.18
C LEU A 89 -26.83 -12.00 21.57
N SER A 90 -27.75 -12.91 21.89
CA SER A 90 -28.20 -13.19 23.25
C SER A 90 -27.09 -13.92 23.99
N VAL A 91 -26.52 -13.24 24.99
CA VAL A 91 -25.62 -13.84 25.98
C VAL A 91 -26.49 -14.28 27.15
N ASP A 92 -26.54 -15.58 27.42
CA ASP A 92 -27.14 -16.09 28.66
C ASP A 92 -26.22 -15.75 29.84
N HIS A 93 -26.78 -15.06 30.84
CA HIS A 93 -26.17 -14.82 32.13
C HIS A 93 -26.65 -15.85 33.15
N THR A 94 -25.73 -16.63 33.72
CA THR A 94 -25.58 -16.84 35.18
C THR A 94 -24.20 -17.51 35.34
N GLU A 95 -23.24 -16.98 36.10
CA GLU A 95 -23.24 -17.00 37.56
C GLU A 95 -22.58 -15.77 38.19
N ARG A 96 -23.10 -15.48 39.37
CA ARG A 96 -22.90 -14.37 40.30
C ARG A 96 -21.60 -14.57 41.10
N VAL A 97 -20.75 -13.55 41.17
CA VAL A 97 -19.86 -13.34 42.32
C VAL A 97 -19.88 -11.86 42.68
N GLU A 98 -20.35 -11.60 43.90
CA GLU A 98 -20.42 -10.31 44.57
C GLU A 98 -19.01 -9.83 44.94
N ASN A 99 -18.76 -8.52 44.90
CA ASN A 99 -17.88 -7.87 45.86
C ASN A 99 -18.27 -6.40 46.03
N GLU A 100 -18.22 -5.99 47.29
CA GLU A 100 -18.86 -4.84 47.91
C GLU A 100 -18.23 -3.50 47.53
N ASP A 101 -19.07 -2.50 47.25
CA ASP A 101 -18.71 -1.08 47.28
C ASP A 101 -18.71 -0.58 48.72
N LYS A 102 -17.59 0.01 49.15
CA LYS A 102 -17.53 0.87 50.33
C LYS A 102 -17.57 2.33 49.92
N ASP A 103 -18.71 2.92 50.18
CA ASP A 103 -18.98 4.35 50.19
C ASP A 103 -18.19 5.05 51.32
N ARG A 104 -17.61 6.22 51.04
CA ARG A 104 -17.28 7.24 52.05
C ARG A 104 -17.24 8.63 51.41
N GLY A 105 -18.24 9.43 51.78
CA GLY A 105 -18.50 10.76 51.24
C GLY A 105 -17.60 11.91 51.70
N GLU A 106 -17.78 13.00 50.94
CA GLU A 106 -17.72 14.46 51.22
C GLU A 106 -16.96 14.97 52.46
N ARG A 107 -16.10 16.01 52.31
CA ARG A 107 -16.48 17.44 52.29
C ARG A 107 -15.24 18.36 52.24
N GLU A 108 -15.51 19.59 51.82
CA GLU A 108 -14.68 20.74 51.41
C GLU A 108 -13.75 21.36 52.48
N GLU A 109 -12.70 22.06 52.01
CA GLU A 109 -12.29 23.38 52.54
C GLU A 109 -11.56 24.21 51.46
N GLU A 110 -12.11 25.38 51.13
CA GLU A 110 -11.45 26.52 50.46
C GLU A 110 -10.54 27.25 51.48
N VAL A 111 -9.49 28.04 51.21
CA VAL A 111 -9.34 29.29 50.42
C VAL A 111 -7.84 29.65 50.49
N ASN A 112 -7.20 30.13 49.41
CA ASN A 112 -6.58 31.48 49.37
C ASN A 112 -6.04 31.85 47.98
N VAL A 113 -6.37 33.08 47.58
CA VAL A 113 -6.13 33.73 46.30
C VAL A 113 -4.77 34.43 46.30
N GLN A 114 -3.99 34.32 45.23
CA GLN A 114 -3.27 35.50 44.73
C GLN A 114 -3.03 35.46 43.21
N LYS A 115 -3.53 36.53 42.59
CA LYS A 115 -3.47 36.92 41.19
C LYS A 115 -2.26 37.85 41.01
N VAL A 116 -1.28 37.49 40.18
CA VAL A 116 -0.39 38.45 39.51
C VAL A 116 -0.02 37.93 38.12
N VAL A 117 -0.33 38.75 37.12
CA VAL A 117 0.09 38.64 35.71
C VAL A 117 1.27 39.61 35.48
N SER A 118 2.11 39.25 34.50
CA SER A 118 3.18 40.03 33.84
C SER A 118 4.60 39.91 34.40
N GLY A 119 5.40 39.08 33.72
CA GLY A 119 6.25 39.57 32.63
C GLY A 119 7.64 40.16 32.96
N SER A 120 8.60 39.79 32.11
CA SER A 120 9.79 40.56 31.69
C SER A 120 11.15 40.06 32.21
N LEU A 121 11.89 39.43 31.29
CA LEU A 121 13.35 39.46 31.24
C LEU A 121 13.78 40.81 30.64
N GLN A 122 14.43 41.67 31.45
CA GLN A 122 15.21 42.84 30.98
C GLN A 122 16.57 42.34 30.46
N ILE A 123 17.02 42.68 29.24
CA ILE A 123 17.47 43.97 28.69
C ILE A 123 18.70 44.58 29.39
N CYS A 124 19.78 44.74 28.61
CA CYS A 124 20.64 45.92 28.59
C CYS A 124 21.03 46.12 27.11
N ALA A 125 20.54 47.08 26.31
CA ALA A 125 20.32 48.53 26.43
C ALA A 125 21.50 49.40 25.94
N ARG A 126 21.12 50.33 25.04
CA ARG A 126 21.69 51.65 24.66
C ARG A 126 22.37 51.69 23.29
N ARG A 127 22.11 52.67 22.41
CA ARG A 127 21.23 53.86 22.40
C ARG A 127 21.21 54.39 20.96
N ASP A 128 20.04 54.70 20.41
CA ASP A 128 19.88 55.55 19.21
C ASP A 128 19.52 56.98 19.62
N THR A 129 19.99 57.99 18.87
CA THR A 129 19.26 59.14 18.24
C THR A 129 20.22 60.31 17.87
N PRO A 130 19.88 61.32 17.00
CA PRO A 130 18.69 61.48 16.12
C PRO A 130 18.86 62.21 14.73
N VAL A 131 17.75 62.24 13.95
CA VAL A 131 17.30 63.17 12.84
C VAL A 131 18.06 63.09 11.49
N THR A 132 17.44 62.93 10.30
CA THR A 132 16.32 63.69 9.68
C THR A 132 15.50 62.89 8.64
N ALA A 133 14.19 63.20 8.61
CA ALA A 133 13.12 62.84 7.66
C ALA A 133 13.38 63.34 6.21
N GLU A 134 12.69 63.01 5.11
CA GLU A 134 11.40 62.37 4.78
C GLU A 134 11.40 62.00 3.25
N PRO A 135 10.30 61.61 2.58
CA PRO A 135 10.19 60.38 1.78
C PRO A 135 10.46 60.55 0.27
N SER A 136 10.91 59.49 -0.42
CA SER A 136 10.77 59.45 -1.88
C SER A 136 10.63 58.04 -2.46
N CYS A 137 9.47 57.88 -3.11
CA CYS A 137 9.04 56.93 -4.11
C CYS A 137 10.03 55.89 -4.66
N SER A 138 9.50 54.67 -4.75
CA SER A 138 9.99 53.52 -5.47
C SER A 138 10.57 53.84 -6.85
N ALA A 139 11.77 53.29 -7.08
CA ALA A 139 12.46 53.35 -8.35
C ALA A 139 11.63 52.69 -9.47
N LYS A 140 11.39 53.48 -10.51
CA LYS A 140 10.81 53.07 -11.78
C LYS A 140 11.73 52.03 -12.45
N ILE A 141 11.31 50.78 -12.50
CA ILE A 141 11.85 49.81 -13.47
C ILE A 141 11.04 49.97 -14.75
N VAL A 142 11.70 50.51 -15.77
CA VAL A 142 11.20 50.66 -17.13
C VAL A 142 10.89 49.26 -17.70
N HIS A 143 9.63 49.00 -18.05
CA HIS A 143 9.25 47.83 -18.84
C HIS A 143 9.83 47.96 -20.25
N ALA A 144 10.93 47.28 -20.51
CA ALA A 144 11.40 47.06 -21.88
C ALA A 144 10.46 46.04 -22.57
N PRO A 145 9.95 46.30 -23.78
CA PRO A 145 9.14 45.34 -24.51
C PRO A 145 9.99 44.11 -24.89
N PRO A 146 9.44 42.89 -24.82
CA PRO A 146 10.17 41.68 -25.20
C PRO A 146 10.56 41.73 -26.67
N LYS A 147 11.80 41.33 -26.97
CA LYS A 147 12.31 41.25 -28.35
C LYS A 147 11.44 40.27 -29.16
N PRO A 148 11.02 40.62 -30.40
CA PRO A 148 10.26 39.71 -31.24
C PRO A 148 11.09 38.44 -31.50
N GLY A 149 10.53 37.27 -31.20
CA GLY A 149 11.16 35.99 -31.52
C GLY A 149 11.33 35.85 -33.04
N LYS A 150 12.44 35.25 -33.48
CA LYS A 150 12.55 34.72 -34.84
C LYS A 150 11.43 33.70 -34.99
N GLY A 151 10.45 33.96 -35.88
CA GLY A 151 9.24 33.15 -36.04
C GLY A 151 9.52 31.66 -36.32
N ALA A 152 8.45 30.88 -36.49
CA ALA A 152 8.55 29.44 -36.67
C ALA A 152 9.60 29.04 -37.73
N ASP A 153 10.56 28.22 -37.30
CA ASP A 153 11.61 27.67 -38.14
C ASP A 153 11.00 26.73 -39.19
N LEU A 154 10.95 27.18 -40.44
CA LEU A 154 10.31 26.47 -41.56
C LEU A 154 10.99 25.14 -41.91
N SER A 155 12.20 24.88 -41.39
CA SER A 155 12.90 23.60 -41.53
C SER A 155 12.43 22.54 -40.53
N LYS A 156 11.68 22.93 -39.50
CA LYS A 156 11.16 22.01 -38.49
C LYS A 156 9.71 21.65 -38.81
N PRO A 157 9.32 20.37 -38.66
CA PRO A 157 7.94 19.98 -38.82
C PRO A 157 7.07 20.78 -37.84
N PRO A 158 5.87 21.25 -38.27
CA PRO A 158 5.00 22.04 -37.42
C PRO A 158 4.70 21.28 -36.13
N CYS A 159 4.77 21.97 -34.99
CA CYS A 159 4.46 21.39 -33.68
C CYS A 159 3.00 20.92 -33.67
N ARG A 160 2.79 19.61 -33.84
CA ARG A 160 1.46 19.00 -33.78
C ARG A 160 1.08 18.77 -32.32
N LYS A 161 -0.19 19.00 -32.00
CA LYS A 161 -0.71 18.69 -30.66
C LYS A 161 -0.54 17.19 -30.40
N ALA A 162 -0.11 16.83 -29.19
CA ALA A 162 0.13 15.43 -28.81
C ALA A 162 -1.10 14.52 -29.04
N LYS A 163 -2.32 15.09 -28.98
CA LYS A 163 -3.58 14.39 -29.28
C LYS A 163 -3.66 13.90 -30.73
N ASP A 164 -3.17 14.68 -31.68
CA ASP A 164 -3.27 14.37 -33.10
C ASP A 164 -2.27 13.28 -33.50
N ILE A 165 -1.06 13.35 -32.94
CA ILE A 165 -0.04 12.29 -33.08
C ILE A 165 -0.57 10.96 -32.51
N ARG A 166 -1.26 10.98 -31.36
CA ARG A 166 -1.87 9.78 -30.78
C ARG A 166 -2.99 9.21 -31.64
N LYS A 167 -3.84 10.05 -32.24
CA LYS A 167 -4.91 9.62 -33.17
C LYS A 167 -4.32 8.95 -34.42
N GLU A 168 -3.29 9.54 -35.01
CA GLU A 168 -2.63 8.99 -36.21
C GLU A 168 -1.95 7.65 -35.93
N ARG A 169 -1.25 7.52 -34.80
CA ARG A 169 -0.67 6.22 -34.37
C ARG A 169 -1.74 5.15 -34.16
N LYS A 170 -2.92 5.52 -33.66
CA LYS A 170 -4.06 4.59 -33.51
C LYS A 170 -4.57 4.13 -34.88
N LEU A 171 -4.69 5.06 -35.85
CA LEU A 171 -5.13 4.75 -37.20
C LEU A 171 -4.12 3.85 -37.95
N GLN A 172 -2.82 4.15 -37.83
CA GLN A 172 -1.76 3.31 -38.42
C GLN A 172 -1.77 1.88 -37.88
N LYS A 173 -1.96 1.70 -36.57
CA LYS A 173 -2.10 0.35 -35.98
C LYS A 173 -3.34 -0.39 -36.50
N LEU A 174 -4.44 0.31 -36.73
CA LEU A 174 -5.66 -0.29 -37.27
C LEU A 174 -5.45 -0.76 -38.71
N LEU A 175 -4.79 0.04 -39.54
CA LEU A 175 -4.45 -0.28 -40.92
C LEU A 175 -3.44 -1.43 -41.01
N GLN A 176 -2.42 -1.43 -40.15
CA GLN A 176 -1.43 -2.52 -40.09
C GLN A 176 -2.06 -3.85 -39.67
N ASN A 177 -2.99 -3.82 -38.72
CA ASN A 177 -3.76 -5.01 -38.34
C ASN A 177 -4.65 -5.50 -39.50
N GLN A 178 -5.24 -4.61 -40.30
CA GLN A 178 -6.00 -5.01 -41.50
C GLN A 178 -5.09 -5.61 -42.58
N MET A 179 -3.92 -5.03 -42.84
CA MET A 179 -2.95 -5.55 -43.84
C MET A 179 -2.39 -6.92 -43.46
N CYS A 180 -2.06 -7.15 -42.18
CA CYS A 180 -1.62 -8.48 -41.72
C CYS A 180 -2.72 -9.56 -41.79
N THR A 181 -3.99 -9.18 -41.95
CA THR A 181 -5.09 -10.14 -42.10
C THR A 181 -5.29 -10.58 -43.56
N LEU A 182 -4.73 -9.85 -44.53
CA LEU A 182 -4.92 -10.08 -45.96
C LEU A 182 -3.74 -10.81 -46.64
N GLU A 183 -2.53 -10.74 -46.08
CA GLU A 183 -1.32 -11.36 -46.66
C GLU A 183 -0.90 -12.71 -46.01
N GLY A 184 -1.81 -13.39 -45.31
CA GLY A 184 -1.51 -14.61 -44.56
C GLY A 184 -2.23 -15.85 -45.06
N SER A 185 -2.03 -16.27 -46.32
CA SER A 185 -2.46 -17.60 -46.76
C SER A 185 -1.63 -18.12 -47.94
N GLN A 186 -0.52 -18.82 -47.66
CA GLN A 186 -0.13 -20.07 -48.34
C GLN A 186 1.17 -20.68 -47.74
N LEU A 187 1.10 -22.01 -47.54
CA LEU A 187 2.20 -23.00 -47.42
C LEU A 187 3.06 -23.05 -46.14
N HIS A 188 2.71 -23.94 -45.21
CA HIS A 188 3.33 -25.28 -45.09
C HIS A 188 2.63 -26.09 -43.98
N ARG A 189 2.12 -27.27 -44.36
CA ARG A 189 1.54 -28.31 -43.50
C ARG A 189 2.65 -29.34 -43.22
N GLY A 190 2.87 -29.67 -41.94
CA GLY A 190 3.74 -30.77 -41.54
C GLY A 190 4.03 -30.77 -40.03
N ASP A 191 3.30 -31.63 -39.31
CA ASP A 191 3.63 -32.30 -38.04
C ASP A 191 4.23 -31.51 -36.86
N GLN A 192 3.37 -31.22 -35.87
CA GLN A 192 3.44 -31.88 -34.56
C GLN A 192 2.20 -31.50 -33.74
N VAL A 193 1.22 -32.41 -33.74
CA VAL A 193 0.09 -32.40 -32.81
C VAL A 193 0.54 -33.18 -31.57
N SER A 194 0.89 -32.51 -30.48
CA SER A 194 0.54 -32.92 -29.12
C SER A 194 0.99 -31.87 -28.09
N LEU A 195 0.20 -31.74 -27.02
CA LEU A 195 0.39 -30.90 -25.83
C LEU A 195 0.11 -29.39 -25.97
N LEU A 196 -1.16 -29.07 -26.21
CA LEU A 196 -1.76 -27.80 -25.79
C LEU A 196 -3.13 -28.06 -25.15
N GLN A 197 -3.14 -28.31 -23.84
CA GLN A 197 -4.26 -27.98 -22.97
C GLN A 197 -3.76 -27.03 -21.90
N ASN A 198 -3.59 -25.76 -22.28
CA ASN A 198 -3.79 -24.64 -21.38
C ASN A 198 -4.62 -23.61 -22.15
N SER A 199 -5.64 -23.11 -21.48
CA SER A 199 -6.68 -22.20 -21.96
C SER A 199 -6.14 -21.16 -22.95
N LYS A 200 -6.52 -21.30 -24.23
CA LYS A 200 -6.35 -20.24 -25.22
C LYS A 200 -7.22 -19.05 -24.79
N SER A 201 -6.60 -18.00 -24.27
CA SER A 201 -7.28 -16.72 -23.99
C SER A 201 -7.89 -16.18 -25.28
N LYS A 202 -9.18 -15.83 -25.26
CA LYS A 202 -9.84 -15.12 -26.36
C LYS A 202 -9.10 -13.79 -26.64
N PRO A 203 -8.92 -13.35 -27.90
CA PRO A 203 -7.95 -12.31 -28.27
C PRO A 203 -8.24 -10.88 -27.75
N ASN A 204 -9.26 -10.67 -26.91
CA ASN A 204 -9.66 -9.34 -26.42
C ASN A 204 -10.03 -9.27 -24.93
N GLN A 205 -9.75 -10.31 -24.13
CA GLN A 205 -10.00 -10.21 -22.69
C GLN A 205 -8.80 -9.59 -21.96
N PRO A 206 -9.02 -8.63 -21.04
CA PRO A 206 -7.95 -8.09 -20.22
C PRO A 206 -7.41 -9.20 -19.31
N LYS A 207 -6.08 -9.35 -19.26
CA LYS A 207 -5.42 -10.29 -18.33
C LYS A 207 -5.88 -10.01 -16.89
N THR A 208 -6.25 -11.06 -16.18
CA THR A 208 -6.66 -10.99 -14.77
C THR A 208 -5.44 -10.82 -13.86
N ILE A 209 -5.64 -10.66 -12.56
CA ILE A 209 -4.51 -10.56 -11.61
C ILE A 209 -3.78 -11.90 -11.49
N GLU A 210 -4.54 -12.99 -11.50
CA GLU A 210 -4.09 -14.39 -11.48
C GLU A 210 -3.17 -14.66 -12.68
N ASP A 211 -3.52 -14.15 -13.86
CA ASP A 211 -2.71 -14.25 -15.09
C ASP A 211 -1.33 -13.58 -14.99
N PHE A 212 -1.08 -12.75 -13.99
CA PHE A 212 0.24 -12.16 -13.73
C PHE A 212 0.93 -12.83 -12.54
N VAL A 213 0.17 -13.23 -11.52
CA VAL A 213 0.68 -13.79 -10.27
C VAL A 213 1.08 -15.27 -10.43
N PHE A 214 0.29 -16.05 -11.17
CA PHE A 214 0.48 -17.49 -11.35
C PHE A 214 1.06 -17.89 -12.72
N VAL A 215 1.74 -16.95 -13.39
CA VAL A 215 2.45 -17.24 -14.64
C VAL A 215 3.53 -18.28 -14.39
N SER A 216 3.49 -19.39 -15.13
CA SER A 216 4.60 -20.33 -15.20
C SER A 216 5.85 -19.61 -15.74
N LEU A 217 6.87 -19.52 -14.88
CA LEU A 217 8.14 -18.92 -15.26
C LEU A 217 8.88 -19.83 -16.26
N PRO A 218 9.66 -19.26 -17.20
CA PRO A 218 10.54 -20.04 -18.06
C PRO A 218 11.52 -20.90 -17.25
N VAL A 219 11.93 -22.05 -17.78
CA VAL A 219 12.89 -22.96 -17.13
C VAL A 219 14.25 -22.27 -16.93
N ASP A 220 14.57 -21.29 -17.78
CA ASP A 220 15.78 -20.46 -17.76
C ASP A 220 15.63 -19.14 -16.98
N ALA A 221 14.62 -19.02 -16.12
CA ALA A 221 14.44 -17.83 -15.28
C ALA A 221 15.70 -17.56 -14.43
N ARG A 222 16.12 -16.29 -14.40
CA ARG A 222 17.32 -15.84 -13.68
C ARG A 222 17.23 -15.97 -12.17
N HIS A 223 16.03 -15.75 -11.64
CA HIS A 223 15.76 -15.85 -10.21
C HIS A 223 14.60 -16.80 -9.95
N LYS A 224 14.59 -17.41 -8.78
CA LYS A 224 13.51 -18.26 -8.29
C LYS A 224 12.76 -17.54 -7.17
N LEU A 225 11.50 -17.19 -7.42
CA LEU A 225 10.59 -16.67 -6.40
C LEU A 225 9.74 -17.81 -5.83
N GLU A 226 9.76 -17.98 -4.52
CA GLU A 226 8.84 -18.84 -3.77
C GLU A 226 8.07 -18.01 -2.76
N VAL A 227 6.75 -18.22 -2.66
CA VAL A 227 5.91 -17.57 -1.66
C VAL A 227 5.38 -18.66 -0.73
N ARG A 228 5.65 -18.52 0.57
CA ARG A 228 5.26 -19.49 1.60
C ARG A 228 4.34 -18.81 2.60
N LEU A 229 3.22 -19.45 2.91
CA LEU A 229 2.34 -19.02 3.99
C LEU A 229 2.67 -19.86 5.23
N VAL A 230 3.29 -19.22 6.22
CA VAL A 230 3.81 -19.91 7.40
C VAL A 230 3.00 -19.49 8.63
N PRO A 231 2.36 -20.42 9.37
CA PRO A 231 1.68 -20.11 10.62
C PRO A 231 2.66 -19.48 11.62
N VAL A 232 2.22 -18.45 12.33
CA VAL A 232 3.04 -17.81 13.37
C VAL A 232 2.96 -18.66 14.63
N SER A 233 3.84 -19.66 14.71
CA SER A 233 3.92 -20.57 15.85
C SER A 233 5.36 -21.00 16.09
N PHE A 234 5.84 -20.81 17.32
CA PHE A 234 7.10 -21.38 17.78
C PHE A 234 7.02 -22.89 18.01
N GLU A 235 5.98 -23.58 17.54
CA GLU A 235 5.94 -25.03 17.43
C GLU A 235 6.18 -25.47 15.99
N ASP A 236 5.81 -24.62 15.02
CA ASP A 236 5.95 -24.88 13.59
C ASP A 236 7.43 -24.90 13.14
N PRO A 237 7.89 -25.98 12.47
CA PRO A 237 9.28 -26.07 12.00
C PRO A 237 9.66 -25.02 10.96
N GLN A 238 8.75 -24.61 10.08
CA GLN A 238 9.03 -23.62 9.05
C GLN A 238 9.19 -22.24 9.67
N PHE A 239 8.34 -21.89 10.64
CA PHE A 239 8.45 -20.65 11.41
C PHE A 239 9.77 -20.59 12.19
N LYS A 240 10.11 -21.64 12.96
CA LYS A 240 11.39 -21.72 13.69
C LYS A 240 12.61 -21.55 12.79
N SER A 241 12.63 -22.27 11.67
CA SER A 241 13.79 -22.27 10.76
C SER A 241 13.97 -20.93 10.03
N SER A 242 12.88 -20.17 9.83
CA SER A 242 12.91 -18.87 9.17
C SER A 242 13.00 -17.68 10.13
N PHE A 243 12.77 -17.88 11.43
CA PHE A 243 12.67 -16.81 12.45
C PHE A 243 13.85 -15.84 12.41
N ASN A 244 15.08 -16.34 12.49
CA ASN A 244 16.28 -15.49 12.53
C ASN A 244 16.45 -14.65 11.26
N GLN A 245 16.16 -15.23 10.09
CA GLN A 245 16.25 -14.51 8.82
C GLN A 245 15.15 -13.44 8.71
N SER A 246 13.96 -13.75 9.24
CA SER A 246 12.83 -12.83 9.34
C SER A 246 13.12 -11.65 10.28
N ALA A 247 13.64 -11.93 11.49
CA ALA A 247 14.01 -10.92 12.47
C ALA A 247 15.15 -10.01 11.96
N THR A 248 16.16 -10.60 11.32
CA THR A 248 17.26 -9.84 10.68
C THR A 248 16.74 -8.91 9.58
N LEU A 249 15.79 -9.41 8.77
CA LEU A 249 15.17 -8.61 7.72
C LEU A 249 14.34 -7.46 8.29
N PHE A 250 13.58 -7.71 9.35
CA PHE A 250 12.84 -6.68 10.08
C PHE A 250 13.78 -5.58 10.59
N ALA A 251 14.87 -5.95 11.27
CA ALA A 251 15.84 -4.98 11.77
C ALA A 251 16.45 -4.14 10.64
N LYS A 252 16.85 -4.78 9.53
CA LYS A 252 17.35 -4.08 8.34
C LYS A 252 16.31 -3.07 7.81
N TYR A 253 15.05 -3.48 7.73
CA TYR A 253 13.96 -2.63 7.27
C TYR A 253 13.71 -1.45 8.21
N GLN A 254 13.59 -1.67 9.52
CA GLN A 254 13.34 -0.62 10.51
C GLN A 254 14.45 0.44 10.49
N MET A 255 15.71 0.01 10.51
CA MET A 255 16.85 0.92 10.48
C MET A 255 16.93 1.73 9.17
N ALA A 256 16.62 1.10 8.03
CA ALA A 256 16.71 1.75 6.73
C ALA A 256 15.53 2.70 6.45
N ILE A 257 14.31 2.27 6.76
CA ILE A 257 13.07 2.96 6.38
C ILE A 257 12.55 3.84 7.51
N HIS A 258 12.49 3.33 8.74
CA HIS A 258 11.97 4.05 9.91
C HIS A 258 13.03 4.84 10.68
N LYS A 259 14.32 4.58 10.41
CA LYS A 259 15.48 5.22 11.07
C LYS A 259 15.58 4.88 12.56
N ASP A 260 15.02 3.73 12.93
CA ASP A 260 15.11 3.19 14.30
C ASP A 260 16.55 2.83 14.64
N THR A 261 16.87 2.87 15.94
CA THR A 261 18.21 2.50 16.40
C THR A 261 18.36 0.98 16.47
N PRO A 262 19.59 0.43 16.43
CA PRO A 262 19.80 -1.02 16.57
C PRO A 262 19.19 -1.62 17.84
N SER A 263 19.10 -0.85 18.94
CA SER A 263 18.49 -1.30 20.19
C SER A 263 16.97 -1.44 20.11
N ASP A 264 16.31 -0.72 19.20
CA ASP A 264 14.85 -0.79 19.01
C ASP A 264 14.44 -1.93 18.05
N CYS A 265 15.42 -2.60 17.45
CA CYS A 265 15.23 -3.58 16.38
C CYS A 265 15.54 -5.02 16.81
N GLY A 266 15.55 -5.29 18.12
CA GLY A 266 15.90 -6.59 18.67
C GLY A 266 14.86 -7.68 18.36
N GLU A 267 15.24 -8.93 18.63
CA GLU A 267 14.35 -10.09 18.48
C GLU A 267 13.10 -9.99 19.38
N ASN A 268 13.22 -9.34 20.54
CA ASN A 268 12.11 -9.14 21.46
C ASN A 268 11.07 -8.19 20.88
N GLU A 269 11.50 -7.08 20.29
CA GLU A 269 10.64 -6.10 19.63
C GLU A 269 9.96 -6.73 18.41
N PHE A 270 10.72 -7.48 17.60
CA PHE A 270 10.21 -8.26 16.48
C PHE A 270 9.12 -9.24 16.94
N THR A 271 9.41 -10.03 17.97
CA THR A 271 8.48 -11.03 18.52
C THR A 271 7.22 -10.37 19.02
N ARG A 272 7.36 -9.36 19.90
CA ARG A 272 6.23 -8.66 20.51
C ARG A 272 5.33 -7.98 19.48
N PHE A 273 5.90 -7.46 18.40
CA PHE A 273 5.15 -6.69 17.40
C PHE A 273 4.55 -7.57 16.31
N LEU A 274 5.31 -8.55 15.79
CA LEU A 274 5.00 -9.25 14.55
C LEU A 274 4.79 -10.76 14.70
N CYS A 275 5.19 -11.35 15.83
CA CYS A 275 4.97 -12.78 16.09
C CYS A 275 3.85 -12.99 17.11
N ASP A 276 3.80 -12.16 18.14
CA ASP A 276 2.75 -12.18 19.13
C ASP A 276 1.40 -11.81 18.50
N SER A 277 0.40 -12.65 18.75
CA SER A 277 -0.96 -12.47 18.27
C SER A 277 -1.97 -12.78 19.37
N PRO A 278 -3.08 -12.02 19.45
CA PRO A 278 -4.21 -12.36 20.32
C PRO A 278 -5.14 -13.41 19.70
N LEU A 279 -4.89 -13.83 18.45
CA LEU A 279 -5.74 -14.79 17.74
C LEU A 279 -5.37 -16.22 18.14
N GLU A 280 -6.39 -17.02 18.42
CA GLU A 280 -6.27 -18.45 18.58
C GLU A 280 -6.26 -19.14 17.21
N VAL A 281 -5.45 -20.19 17.08
CA VAL A 281 -5.38 -20.99 15.85
C VAL A 281 -6.59 -21.91 15.81
N GLU A 282 -7.35 -21.86 14.71
CA GLU A 282 -8.56 -22.66 14.55
C GLU A 282 -8.58 -23.35 13.17
N ASN A 283 -8.82 -24.66 13.17
CA ASN A 283 -9.04 -25.44 11.95
C ASN A 283 -10.52 -25.81 11.86
N ALA A 284 -11.34 -24.91 11.33
CA ALA A 284 -12.76 -25.17 11.12
C ALA A 284 -12.97 -26.10 9.91
N PRO A 285 -13.95 -27.03 9.94
CA PRO A 285 -14.24 -27.93 8.81
C PRO A 285 -14.57 -27.22 7.49
N ASN A 286 -15.16 -26.02 7.59
CA ASN A 286 -15.52 -25.17 6.46
C ASN A 286 -14.52 -24.01 6.26
N GLY A 287 -13.37 -24.06 6.93
CA GLY A 287 -12.32 -23.05 6.85
C GLY A 287 -11.33 -23.29 5.71
N PRO A 288 -10.39 -22.36 5.48
CA PRO A 288 -9.30 -22.56 4.55
C PRO A 288 -8.38 -23.69 5.03
N GLU A 289 -7.72 -24.39 4.10
CA GLU A 289 -6.79 -25.49 4.42
C GLU A 289 -5.65 -25.07 5.37
N CYS A 290 -5.26 -23.80 5.33
CA CYS A 290 -4.24 -23.24 6.22
C CYS A 290 -4.74 -22.91 7.64
N GLY A 291 -6.05 -22.99 7.88
CA GLY A 291 -6.68 -22.59 9.14
C GLY A 291 -6.82 -21.08 9.32
N TYR A 292 -7.45 -20.69 10.42
CA TYR A 292 -7.54 -19.30 10.87
C TYR A 292 -6.45 -19.00 11.89
N GLY A 293 -6.03 -17.73 11.95
CA GLY A 293 -4.99 -17.26 12.84
C GLY A 293 -4.05 -16.24 12.19
N SER A 294 -2.86 -16.09 12.75
CA SER A 294 -1.82 -15.21 12.23
C SER A 294 -0.75 -15.97 11.45
N PHE A 295 -0.34 -15.39 10.32
CA PHE A 295 0.59 -15.99 9.38
C PHE A 295 1.66 -14.99 8.94
N HIS A 296 2.85 -15.49 8.64
CA HIS A 296 3.88 -14.79 7.88
C HIS A 296 3.82 -15.28 6.43
N GLN A 297 3.37 -14.42 5.52
CA GLN A 297 3.49 -14.62 4.07
C GLN A 297 4.91 -14.23 3.65
N GLN A 298 5.78 -15.23 3.52
CA GLN A 298 7.21 -15.05 3.26
C GLN A 298 7.50 -15.09 1.76
N TYR A 299 8.25 -14.11 1.27
CA TYR A 299 8.70 -14.01 -0.11
C TYR A 299 10.18 -14.36 -0.18
N TRP A 300 10.48 -15.53 -0.74
CA TRP A 300 11.82 -16.07 -0.88
C TRP A 300 12.32 -15.86 -2.31
N LEU A 301 13.45 -15.19 -2.46
CA LEU A 301 14.14 -15.02 -3.73
C LEU A 301 15.49 -15.71 -3.65
N ASP A 302 15.73 -16.68 -4.53
CA ASP A 302 16.98 -17.46 -4.61
C ASP A 302 17.41 -18.06 -3.26
N GLY A 303 16.44 -18.50 -2.46
CA GLY A 303 16.67 -19.09 -1.15
C GLY A 303 16.86 -18.10 0.00
N LYS A 304 16.66 -16.79 -0.22
CA LYS A 304 16.69 -15.76 0.82
C LYS A 304 15.32 -15.07 0.96
N ILE A 305 14.84 -14.87 2.19
CA ILE A 305 13.66 -14.03 2.43
C ILE A 305 13.99 -12.57 2.07
N ILE A 306 13.19 -11.99 1.17
CA ILE A 306 13.29 -10.59 0.74
C ILE A 306 12.09 -9.73 1.20
N ALA A 307 10.99 -10.34 1.61
CA ALA A 307 9.85 -9.66 2.23
C ALA A 307 9.04 -10.62 3.08
N VAL A 308 8.32 -10.08 4.06
CA VAL A 308 7.35 -10.81 4.86
C VAL A 308 6.13 -9.95 5.12
N GLY A 309 4.97 -10.44 4.68
CA GLY A 309 3.67 -9.89 5.04
C GLY A 309 3.14 -10.58 6.30
N VAL A 310 2.86 -9.81 7.34
CA VAL A 310 2.17 -10.30 8.53
C VAL A 310 0.68 -10.14 8.27
N ILE A 311 -0.02 -11.27 8.19
CA ILE A 311 -1.45 -11.31 7.85
C ILE A 311 -2.22 -12.13 8.87
N ASP A 312 -3.47 -11.73 9.11
CA ASP A 312 -4.43 -12.52 9.87
C ASP A 312 -5.50 -13.05 8.92
N ILE A 313 -5.69 -14.36 8.92
CA ILE A 313 -6.76 -15.02 8.17
C ILE A 313 -7.90 -15.27 9.15
N LEU A 314 -9.02 -14.61 8.93
CA LEU A 314 -10.22 -14.65 9.76
C LEU A 314 -11.41 -15.15 8.95
N PRO A 315 -12.50 -15.62 9.60
CA PRO A 315 -13.66 -16.19 8.89
C PRO A 315 -14.29 -15.28 7.82
N TYR A 316 -14.20 -13.96 7.98
CA TYR A 316 -14.87 -13.00 7.10
C TYR A 316 -13.93 -12.02 6.39
N CYS A 317 -12.62 -12.08 6.67
CA CYS A 317 -11.64 -11.20 6.04
C CYS A 317 -10.20 -11.69 6.22
N VAL A 318 -9.32 -11.14 5.38
CA VAL A 318 -7.88 -11.16 5.60
C VAL A 318 -7.46 -9.78 6.07
N SER A 319 -6.74 -9.70 7.19
CA SER A 319 -6.16 -8.45 7.68
C SER A 319 -4.68 -8.41 7.30
N SER A 320 -4.25 -7.34 6.63
CA SER A 320 -2.82 -7.04 6.47
C SER A 320 -2.37 -6.18 7.65
N VAL A 321 -1.53 -6.76 8.51
CA VAL A 321 -1.09 -6.14 9.77
C VAL A 321 0.15 -5.30 9.54
N TYR A 322 1.15 -5.88 8.88
CA TYR A 322 2.43 -5.22 8.62
C TYR A 322 3.14 -5.85 7.43
N LEU A 323 4.01 -5.09 6.76
CA LEU A 323 4.90 -5.60 5.74
C LEU A 323 6.27 -4.97 5.93
N TYR A 324 7.30 -5.80 5.94
CA TYR A 324 8.70 -5.39 5.92
C TYR A 324 9.43 -6.16 4.82
N TYR A 325 10.44 -5.54 4.24
CA TYR A 325 11.15 -6.07 3.09
C TYR A 325 12.60 -5.61 3.05
N ASP A 326 13.39 -6.26 2.21
CA ASP A 326 14.81 -5.96 2.06
C ASP A 326 14.92 -4.68 1.21
N PRO A 327 15.43 -3.56 1.75
CA PRO A 327 15.49 -2.27 1.05
C PRO A 327 16.26 -2.32 -0.29
N ASP A 328 17.16 -3.29 -0.47
CA ASP A 328 17.89 -3.50 -1.72
C ASP A 328 16.95 -3.87 -2.88
N TYR A 329 15.75 -4.37 -2.55
CA TYR A 329 14.69 -4.73 -3.48
C TYR A 329 13.53 -3.73 -3.49
N SER A 330 13.72 -2.53 -2.92
CA SER A 330 12.73 -1.43 -2.93
C SER A 330 12.21 -1.11 -4.33
N PHE A 331 13.08 -1.24 -5.34
CA PHE A 331 12.69 -1.06 -6.74
C PHE A 331 11.57 -2.03 -7.16
N LEU A 332 11.35 -3.18 -6.54
CA LEU A 332 10.27 -4.09 -6.91
C LEU A 332 8.89 -3.65 -6.42
N SER A 333 8.81 -2.58 -5.61
CA SER A 333 7.56 -2.08 -5.02
C SER A 333 6.84 -3.18 -4.25
N LEU A 334 7.57 -3.86 -3.35
CA LEU A 334 7.12 -5.05 -2.64
C LEU A 334 5.85 -4.82 -1.82
N GLY A 335 5.61 -3.59 -1.35
CA GLY A 335 4.33 -3.16 -0.74
C GLY A 335 3.10 -3.39 -1.60
N VAL A 336 3.19 -2.96 -2.85
CA VAL A 336 2.08 -3.12 -3.81
C VAL A 336 2.04 -4.57 -4.30
N TYR A 337 3.20 -5.18 -4.53
CA TYR A 337 3.28 -6.57 -4.99
C TYR A 337 2.65 -7.54 -3.99
N SER A 338 2.91 -7.37 -2.69
CA SER A 338 2.36 -8.26 -1.66
C SER A 338 0.85 -8.15 -1.55
N ALA A 339 0.30 -6.94 -1.62
CA ALA A 339 -1.15 -6.73 -1.56
C ALA A 339 -1.90 -7.30 -2.78
N LEU A 340 -1.23 -7.45 -3.93
CA LEU A 340 -1.80 -8.00 -5.16
C LEU A 340 -1.74 -9.53 -5.23
N ARG A 341 -1.06 -10.21 -4.29
CA ARG A 341 -0.77 -11.65 -4.38
C ARG A 341 -1.41 -12.44 -3.26
#